data_AF-Q8LSM1-F1
#
_entry.id   AF-Q8LSM1-F1
#
_cell.length_a   1.000
_cell.length_b   1.000
_cell.length_c   1.000
_cell.angle_alpha   90.00
_cell.angle_beta   90.00
_cell.angle_gamma   90.00
#
_symmetry.space_group_name_H-M   'P 1'
#
loop_
_entity.id
_entity.type
_entity.pdbx_description
1 polymer ?
#
loop_
_entity_poly.entity_id
_entity_poly.type
_entity_poly.pdbx_seq_one_letter_code
_entity_poly.pdbx_strand_id
1 'polypeptide(L)' 'WEEIALDALGVPRPEVHGGCKIILTTRFFDVCRDMKTDAVLKMDVLDDVEAWELFCQNAGKVATLEHIKPLAKEVARECG' A
#
# COMPACT_ATOMS: atom_id res chain seq x y z
N TRP A 1 14.54 -11.30 -8.66
CA TRP A 1 13.18 -11.26 -9.22
C TRP A 1 13.22 -11.98 -10.55
N GLU A 2 12.13 -12.65 -10.94
CA GLU A 2 11.97 -13.29 -12.25
C GLU A 2 10.76 -12.66 -12.94
N GLU A 3 10.88 -12.38 -14.24
CA GLU A 3 9.80 -11.76 -15.02
C GLU A 3 8.59 -12.69 -15.10
N ILE A 4 7.39 -12.16 -14.84
CA ILE A 4 6.14 -12.91 -14.93
C ILE A 4 5.58 -12.78 -16.34
N ALA A 5 5.57 -13.88 -17.08
CA ALA A 5 4.93 -13.93 -18.39
C ALA A 5 3.40 -13.92 -18.27
N LEU A 6 2.80 -12.74 -18.35
CA LEU A 6 1.34 -12.55 -18.22
C LEU A 6 0.53 -13.37 -19.24
N ASP A 7 1.07 -13.57 -20.45
CA ASP A 7 0.43 -14.39 -21.48
C ASP A 7 0.32 -15.86 -21.06
N ALA A 8 1.34 -16.39 -20.38
CA ALA A 8 1.35 -17.77 -19.88
C ALA A 8 0.34 -17.98 -18.74
N LEU A 9 0.01 -16.91 -18.03
CA LEU A 9 -1.06 -16.89 -17.01
C LEU A 9 -2.45 -16.72 -17.62
N GLY A 10 -2.56 -16.58 -18.95
CA GLY A 10 -3.83 -16.37 -19.64
C GLY A 10 -4.46 -14.99 -19.36
N VAL A 11 -3.66 -14.01 -18.93
CA VAL A 11 -4.16 -12.66 -18.69
C VAL A 11 -4.43 -12.00 -20.05
N PRO A 12 -5.67 -11.56 -20.32
CA PRO A 12 -6.02 -11.03 -21.62
C PRO A 12 -5.31 -9.69 -21.86
N ARG A 13 -4.78 -9.53 -23.08
CA ARG A 13 -4.11 -8.29 -23.47
C ARG A 13 -5.11 -7.16 -23.68
N PRO A 14 -4.78 -5.93 -23.25
CA PRO A 14 -5.67 -4.78 -23.35
C PRO A 14 -6.02 -4.41 -24.80
N GLU A 15 -5.18 -4.77 -25.78
CA GLU A 15 -5.48 -4.54 -27.21
C GLU A 15 -6.72 -5.32 -27.70
N VAL A 16 -7.05 -6.44 -27.05
CA VAL A 16 -8.15 -7.33 -27.43
C VAL A 16 -9.33 -7.21 -26.47
N HIS A 17 -9.08 -6.99 -25.18
CA HIS A 17 -10.10 -6.88 -24.13
C HIS A 17 -9.88 -5.62 -23.28
N GLY A 18 -10.53 -4.52 -23.66
CA GLY A 18 -10.52 -3.30 -22.87
C GLY A 18 -11.23 -3.48 -21.52
N GLY A 19 -10.79 -2.74 -20.50
CA GLY A 19 -11.46 -2.64 -19.19
C GLY A 19 -10.79 -3.37 -18.03
N CYS A 20 -9.80 -4.24 -18.29
CA CYS A 20 -9.00 -4.88 -17.25
C CYS A 20 -7.77 -4.04 -16.87
N LYS A 21 -7.41 -4.04 -15.58
CA LYS A 21 -6.16 -3.45 -15.06
C LYS A 21 -5.41 -4.49 -14.25
N ILE A 22 -4.08 -4.48 -14.33
CA ILE A 22 -3.20 -5.34 -13.54
C ILE A 22 -2.51 -4.46 -12.50
N ILE A 23 -2.51 -4.89 -11.24
CA ILE A 23 -1.78 -4.23 -10.16
C ILE A 23 -0.64 -5.15 -9.74
N LEU A 24 0.59 -4.67 -9.90
CA LEU A 24 1.79 -5.33 -9.40
C LEU A 24 2.20 -4.67 -8.09
N THR A 25 2.43 -5.47 -7.05
CA THR A 25 3.00 -5.00 -5.78
C THR A 25 4.38 -5.62 -5.58
N THR A 26 5.35 -4.79 -5.22
CA THR A 26 6.74 -5.20 -5.00
C THR A 26 7.40 -4.27 -4.00
N ARG A 27 8.38 -4.79 -3.25
CA ARG A 27 9.25 -3.98 -2.38
C ARG A 27 10.41 -3.32 -3.13
N PHE A 28 10.62 -3.67 -4.39
CA PHE A 28 11.74 -3.21 -5.21
C PHE A 28 11.23 -2.42 -6.40
N PHE A 29 11.56 -1.13 -6.46
CA PHE A 29 11.12 -0.25 -7.54
C PHE A 29 11.55 -0.74 -8.93
N ASP A 30 12.76 -1.29 -9.05
CA ASP A 30 13.29 -1.77 -10.33
C ASP A 30 12.48 -2.93 -10.92
N VAL A 31 11.79 -3.71 -10.08
CA VAL A 31 10.88 -4.77 -10.56
C VAL A 31 9.72 -4.18 -11.37
N CYS A 32 9.18 -3.01 -11.01
CA CYS A 32 8.13 -2.36 -11.80
C CYS A 32 8.65 -1.92 -13.18
N ARG A 33 9.91 -1.44 -13.23
CA ARG A 33 10.57 -1.08 -14.50
C ARG A 33 10.82 -2.29 -15.38
N ASP A 34 11.32 -3.38 -14.81
CA ASP A 34 11.59 -4.63 -15.52
C ASP A 34 10.29 -5.22 -16.10
N MET A 35 9.19 -5.14 -15.33
CA MET A 35 7.83 -5.53 -15.76
C MET A 35 7.14 -4.53 -16.69
N LYS A 36 7.81 -3.42 -17.04
CA LYS A 36 7.31 -2.37 -17.96
C LYS A 36 5.91 -1.85 -17.58
N THR A 37 5.67 -1.65 -16.29
CA THR A 37 4.37 -1.13 -15.79
C THR A 37 4.06 0.26 -16.35
N ASP A 38 2.80 0.51 -16.71
CA ASP A 38 2.35 1.81 -17.26
C ASP A 38 2.45 2.95 -16.24
N ALA A 39 2.21 2.65 -14.96
CA ALA A 39 2.28 3.61 -13.87
C ALA A 39 2.92 2.95 -12.65
N VAL A 40 3.74 3.72 -11.92
CA VAL A 40 4.38 3.28 -10.68
C VAL A 40 3.93 4.20 -9.56
N LEU A 41 3.37 3.61 -8.51
CA LEU A 41 3.04 4.29 -7.26
C LEU A 41 4.02 3.85 -6.18
N LYS A 42 4.80 4.80 -5.66
CA LYS A 42 5.65 4.55 -4.49
C LYS A 42 4.76 4.60 -3.24
N MET A 43 4.81 3.53 -2.45
CA MET A 43 4.19 3.51 -1.13
C MET A 43 5.17 4.14 -0.14
N ASP A 44 4.82 5.30 0.39
CA ASP A 44 5.53 5.94 1.50
C ASP A 44 4.90 5.53 2.84
N VAL A 45 5.57 5.87 3.95
CA VAL A 45 4.99 5.73 5.29
C VAL A 45 3.84 6.72 5.46
N LEU A 46 2.88 6.36 6.32
CA LEU A 46 1.78 7.24 6.67
C LEU A 46 2.29 8.49 7.38
N ASP A 47 1.62 9.62 7.17
CA ASP A 47 1.88 10.81 7.97
C ASP A 47 1.30 10.68 9.41
N ASP A 48 1.65 11.61 10.30
CA ASP A 48 1.20 11.59 11.71
C ASP A 48 -0.34 11.56 11.84
N VAL A 49 -1.08 12.12 10.88
CA VAL A 49 -2.55 12.15 10.90
C VAL A 49 -3.10 10.82 10.43
N GLU A 50 -2.64 10.32 9.29
CA GLU A 50 -3.04 9.02 8.72
C GLU A 50 -2.68 7.87 9.66
N ALA A 51 -1.48 7.89 10.25
CA ALA A 51 -1.02 6.91 11.22
C ALA A 51 -1.90 6.92 12.48
N TRP A 52 -2.27 8.11 12.98
CA TRP A 52 -3.18 8.25 14.11
C TRP A 52 -4.58 7.72 13.80
N GLU A 53 -5.10 8.00 12.60
CA GLU A 53 -6.40 7.49 12.16
C GLU A 53 -6.39 5.96 12.05
N LEU A 54 -5.38 5.38 11.41
CA LEU A 54 -5.21 3.93 11.33
C LEU A 54 -5.06 3.28 12.72
N PHE A 55 -4.29 3.92 13.61
CA PHE A 55 -4.15 3.47 14.99
C PHE A 55 -5.50 3.44 15.70
N CYS A 56 -6.30 4.50 15.56
CA CYS A 56 -7.64 4.56 16.16
C CYS A 56 -8.61 3.54 15.57
N GLN A 57 -8.51 3.22 14.27
CA GLN A 57 -9.30 2.17 13.63
C GLN A 57 -9.02 0.79 14.24
N ASN A 58 -7.76 0.51 14.60
CA ASN A 58 -7.34 -0.77 15.17
C ASN A 58 -7.54 -0.85 16.69
N ALA A 59 -7.15 0.19 17.43
CA ALA A 59 -7.27 0.23 18.89
C ALA A 59 -8.70 0.55 19.36
N GLY A 60 -9.50 1.19 18.51
CA GLY A 60 -10.85 1.63 18.82
C GLY A 60 -10.90 2.88 19.69
N LYS A 61 -12.09 3.17 20.23
CA LYS A 61 -12.38 4.42 20.97
C LYS A 61 -11.58 4.59 22.27
N VAL A 62 -10.96 3.53 22.80
CA VAL A 62 -10.12 3.61 24.00
C VAL A 62 -8.90 4.52 23.77
N ALA A 63 -8.36 4.53 22.55
CA ALA A 63 -7.22 5.38 22.17
C ALA A 63 -7.54 6.88 22.27
N THR A 64 -8.82 7.26 22.22
CA THR A 64 -9.24 8.67 22.24
C THR A 64 -9.65 9.17 23.63
N LEU A 65 -9.66 8.30 24.66
CA LEU A 65 -9.89 8.71 26.05
C LEU A 65 -8.84 9.73 26.49
N GLU A 66 -9.24 10.81 27.16
CA GLU A 66 -8.34 11.94 27.44
C GLU A 66 -7.03 11.55 28.15
N HIS A 67 -7.08 10.58 29.07
CA HIS A 67 -5.91 10.13 29.82
C HIS A 67 -5.05 9.09 29.05
N ILE A 68 -5.54 8.54 27.95
CA ILE A 68 -4.85 7.55 27.11
C ILE A 68 -4.29 8.20 25.84
N LYS A 69 -5.03 9.16 25.28
CA LYS A 69 -4.73 9.81 24.00
C LYS A 69 -3.30 10.36 23.89
N PRO A 70 -2.68 10.97 24.92
CA PRO A 70 -1.30 11.42 24.84
C PRO A 70 -0.33 10.26 24.56
N LEU A 71 -0.42 9.18 25.34
CA LEU A 71 0.42 8.00 25.19
C LEU A 71 0.11 7.25 23.88
N ALA A 72 -1.15 7.12 23.52
CA ALA A 72 -1.56 6.49 22.27
C ALA A 72 -1.00 7.22 21.04
N LYS A 73 -0.94 8.56 21.09
CA LYS A 73 -0.32 9.36 20.02
C LYS A 73 1.19 9.16 19.94
N GLU A 74 1.87 9.05 21.08
CA GLU A 74 3.31 8.73 21.10
C GLU A 74 3.57 7.36 20.49
N VAL A 75 2.80 6.34 20.89
CA VAL A 75 2.88 4.99 20.31
C VAL A 75 2.64 5.01 18.81
N ALA A 76 1.63 5.73 18.33
CA ALA A 76 1.33 5.81 16.90
C ALA A 76 2.49 6.41 16.09
N ARG A 77 3.23 7.38 16.65
CA ARG A 77 4.37 8.03 15.99
C ARG A 77 5.62 7.15 15.90
N GLU A 78 5.79 6.21 16.82
CA GLU A 78 6.91 5.25 16.82
C GLU A 78 6.68 4.04 15.91
N CYS A 79 5.48 3.88 15.35
CA CYS A 79 5.10 2.75 14.50
C CYS A 79 5.34 2.99 13.00
N GLY A 80 5.86 4.17 12.63
CA GLY A 80 6.17 4.61 11.25
C GLY A 80 7.56 4.24 10.79
#